data_AF-K0WDP3-F1
#
_entry.id   AF-K0WDP3-F1
#
_cell.length_a   1.000
_cell.length_b   1.000
_cell.length_c   1.000
_cell.angle_alpha   90.00
_cell.angle_beta   90.00
_cell.angle_gamma   90.00
#
_symmetry.space_group_name_H-M   'P 1'
#
loop_
_entity.id
_entity.type
_entity.pdbx_description
1 polymer ?
#
loop_
_entity_poly.entity_id
_entity_poly.type
_entity_poly.pdbx_seq_one_letter_code
_entity_poly.pdbx_strand_id
1 'polypeptide(L)'
;MAAEQQSYIRRATAKNSPIVYWQLSSLWQERYDVADRPMEGRMDPFFFVTKTKNFIPHEYPCRTEFKRSFSGRRPKPAAGFEATRWWLPFGSPRVDLSGFWFR
;
A
#
# COMPACT_ATOMS: atom_id res chain seq x y z
N MET A 1 15.79 -36.22 1.60
CA MET A 1 15.18 -35.49 0.47
C MET A 1 14.23 -34.37 0.90
N ALA A 2 13.41 -34.51 1.96
CA ALA A 2 12.43 -33.46 2.34
C ALA A 2 13.02 -32.14 2.91
N ALA A 3 14.22 -32.15 3.48
CA ALA A 3 14.79 -30.98 4.18
C ALA A 3 15.34 -29.90 3.22
N GLU A 4 15.94 -30.29 2.08
CA GLU A 4 16.42 -29.33 1.08
C GLU A 4 15.27 -28.60 0.39
N GLN A 5 14.14 -29.30 0.17
CA GLN A 5 12.93 -28.72 -0.43
C GLN A 5 12.31 -27.60 0.42
N GLN A 6 12.58 -27.52 1.73
CA GLN A 6 12.03 -26.45 2.57
C GLN A 6 12.89 -25.18 2.58
N SER A 7 14.16 -25.26 2.18
CA SER A 7 15.12 -24.14 2.26
C SER A 7 14.76 -22.98 1.32
N TYR A 8 14.23 -23.27 0.13
CA TYR A 8 13.78 -22.23 -0.81
C TYR A 8 12.46 -21.57 -0.36
N ILE A 9 11.70 -22.21 0.53
CA ILE A 9 10.44 -21.68 1.08
C ILE A 9 10.70 -20.86 2.36
N ARG A 10 11.74 -21.21 3.14
CA ARG A 10 12.06 -20.58 4.41
C ARG A 10 13.48 -20.01 4.41
N ARG A 11 13.59 -18.72 4.10
CA ARG A 11 14.85 -17.98 4.12
C ARG A 11 14.99 -17.20 5.41
N ALA A 12 16.07 -17.45 6.16
CA ALA A 12 16.42 -16.63 7.31
C ALA A 12 16.74 -15.20 6.84
N THR A 13 16.09 -14.20 7.44
CA THR A 13 16.37 -12.78 7.21
C THR A 13 17.14 -12.23 8.40
N ALA A 14 18.26 -11.54 8.15
CA ALA A 14 18.98 -10.86 9.21
C ALA A 14 18.11 -9.75 9.84
N LYS A 15 18.34 -9.46 11.11
CA LYS A 15 17.62 -8.42 11.85
C LYS A 15 17.78 -7.08 11.10
N ASN A 16 16.67 -6.37 10.89
CA ASN A 16 16.59 -5.11 10.14
C ASN A 16 16.94 -5.19 8.64
N SER A 17 17.11 -6.38 8.06
CA SER A 17 17.20 -6.51 6.61
C SER A 17 15.81 -6.39 5.96
N PRO A 18 15.74 -5.83 4.74
CA PRO A 18 14.49 -5.80 4.00
C PRO A 18 14.05 -7.22 3.68
N ILE A 19 12.77 -7.49 3.87
CA ILE A 19 12.14 -8.68 3.31
C ILE A 19 12.01 -8.40 1.82
N VAL A 20 12.58 -9.25 0.96
CA VAL A 20 12.61 -9.04 -0.50
C VAL A 20 11.99 -10.19 -1.28
N TYR A 21 11.47 -11.21 -0.60
CA TYR A 21 10.72 -12.28 -1.21
C TYR A 21 9.48 -12.54 -0.37
N TRP A 22 8.32 -12.57 -1.02
CA TRP A 22 7.04 -12.64 -0.34
C TRP A 22 6.09 -13.49 -1.18
N GLN A 23 5.28 -14.27 -0.49
CA GLN A 23 4.12 -14.90 -1.11
C GLN A 23 2.91 -13.99 -0.92
N LEU A 24 2.11 -13.88 -1.98
CA LEU A 24 0.84 -13.19 -1.95
C LEU A 24 -0.26 -14.23 -1.89
N SER A 25 -1.31 -13.93 -1.13
CA SER A 25 -2.57 -14.65 -1.20
C SER A 25 -3.45 -14.12 -2.33
N SER A 26 -4.61 -14.75 -2.50
CA SER A 26 -5.72 -14.11 -3.20
C SER A 26 -5.99 -12.72 -2.63
N LEU A 27 -6.30 -11.79 -3.53
CA LEU A 27 -6.64 -10.42 -3.19
C LEU A 27 -7.99 -10.41 -2.48
N TRP A 28 -8.05 -9.82 -1.30
CA TRP A 28 -9.29 -9.47 -0.64
C TRP A 28 -9.56 -7.99 -0.84
N GLN A 29 -10.76 -7.64 -1.30
CA GLN A 29 -11.18 -6.27 -1.54
C GLN A 29 -12.51 -6.00 -0.85
N GLU A 30 -12.58 -4.88 -0.17
CA GLU A 30 -13.82 -4.32 0.35
C GLU A 30 -13.99 -2.90 -0.21
N ARG A 31 -15.21 -2.56 -0.60
CA ARG A 31 -15.51 -1.21 -1.08
C ARG A 31 -15.54 -0.24 0.10
N TYR A 32 -14.85 0.88 -0.04
CA TYR A 32 -14.90 1.99 0.92
C TYR A 32 -15.50 3.21 0.23
N ASP A 33 -16.82 3.25 0.17
CA ASP A 33 -17.58 4.35 -0.40
C ASP A 33 -17.92 5.38 0.69
N VAL A 34 -17.91 6.65 0.34
CA VAL A 34 -18.35 7.76 1.22
C VAL A 34 -19.43 8.55 0.51
N ALA A 35 -20.18 9.37 1.25
CA ALA A 35 -21.19 10.25 0.67
C ALA A 35 -20.55 11.16 -0.40
N ASP A 36 -21.27 11.34 -1.50
CA ASP A 36 -20.83 12.19 -2.60
C ASP A 36 -20.67 13.64 -2.13
N ARG A 37 -19.49 14.21 -2.38
CA ARG A 37 -19.15 15.60 -2.08
C ARG A 37 -17.96 16.06 -2.91
N PRO A 38 -17.82 17.37 -3.18
CA PRO A 38 -16.69 17.90 -3.91
C PRO A 38 -15.34 17.52 -3.27
N MET A 39 -14.31 17.33 -4.10
CA MET A 39 -12.94 17.22 -3.64
C MET A 39 -12.48 18.55 -3.05
N GLU A 40 -11.73 18.50 -1.95
CA GLU A 40 -11.12 19.69 -1.36
C GLU A 40 -9.75 19.94 -1.97
N GLY A 41 -9.48 21.17 -2.40
CA GLY A 41 -8.16 21.55 -2.90
C GLY A 41 -7.79 22.94 -2.43
N ARG A 42 -6.58 23.09 -1.90
CA ARG A 42 -5.99 24.41 -1.61
C ARG A 42 -4.93 24.69 -2.65
N MET A 43 -5.22 25.61 -3.56
CA MET A 43 -4.24 26.07 -4.54
C MET A 43 -3.41 27.19 -3.94
N ASP A 44 -2.08 27.02 -3.93
CA ASP A 44 -1.16 28.09 -3.58
C ASP A 44 -1.17 29.16 -4.70
N PRO A 45 -1.40 30.45 -4.42
CA PRO A 45 -1.30 31.51 -5.44
C PRO A 45 0.04 31.53 -6.19
N PHE A 46 1.13 31.08 -5.58
CA PHE A 46 2.44 30.98 -6.23
C PHE A 46 2.54 29.84 -7.26
N PHE A 47 1.51 29.00 -7.37
CA PHE A 47 1.38 27.95 -8.40
C PHE A 47 1.53 28.50 -9.83
N PHE A 48 1.17 29.76 -10.08
CA PHE A 48 1.31 30.39 -11.40
C PHE A 48 2.68 31.02 -11.65
N VAL A 49 3.53 31.12 -10.63
CA VAL A 49 4.77 31.91 -10.68
C VAL A 49 6.00 31.04 -10.97
N THR A 50 5.90 29.72 -10.83
CA THR A 50 7.04 28.80 -11.02
C THR A 50 7.03 28.16 -12.41
N LYS A 51 8.21 28.03 -13.03
CA LYS A 51 8.40 27.33 -14.32
C LYS A 51 8.48 25.80 -14.19
N THR A 52 8.58 25.28 -12.97
CA THR A 52 8.68 23.85 -12.66
C THR A 52 7.31 23.23 -12.47
N LYS A 53 7.23 21.89 -12.64
CA LYS A 53 5.99 21.13 -12.48
C LYS A 53 5.39 21.37 -11.09
N ASN A 54 4.23 22.01 -11.04
CA ASN A 54 3.50 22.25 -9.80
C ASN A 54 2.49 21.13 -9.54
N PHE A 55 2.35 20.77 -8.26
CA PHE A 55 1.36 19.81 -7.81
C PHE A 55 0.13 20.57 -7.33
N ILE A 56 -1.05 20.21 -7.85
CA ILE A 56 -2.34 20.71 -7.32
C ILE A 56 -2.78 19.71 -6.25
N PRO A 57 -2.68 20.05 -4.96
CA PRO A 57 -3.17 19.16 -3.92
C PRO A 57 -4.69 19.15 -3.98
N HIS A 58 -5.24 17.98 -4.30
CA HIS A 58 -6.65 17.67 -4.17
C HIS A 58 -6.78 16.47 -3.23
N GLU A 59 -7.73 16.56 -2.30
CA GLU A 59 -8.05 15.51 -1.36
C GLU A 59 -9.37 14.86 -1.74
N TYR A 60 -9.30 13.56 -2.00
CA TYR A 60 -10.48 12.74 -2.24
C TYR A 60 -11.23 12.52 -0.92
N PRO A 61 -12.56 12.74 -0.88
CA PRO A 61 -13.39 12.49 0.31
C PRO A 61 -13.13 11.14 0.96
N CYS A 62 -13.07 10.07 0.17
CA CYS A 62 -12.83 8.70 0.66
C CYS A 62 -11.46 8.56 1.32
N ARG A 63 -10.42 9.20 0.79
CA ARG A 63 -9.07 9.18 1.36
C ARG A 63 -9.01 9.93 2.69
N THR A 64 -9.67 11.08 2.78
CA THR A 64 -9.72 11.89 4.00
C THR A 64 -10.45 11.14 5.12
N GLU A 65 -11.60 10.55 4.81
CA GLU A 65 -12.39 9.73 5.74
C GLU A 65 -11.67 8.47 6.18
N PHE A 66 -11.03 7.77 5.23
CA PHE A 66 -10.24 6.57 5.53
C PHE A 66 -9.07 6.91 6.45
N LYS A 67 -8.30 7.96 6.13
CA LYS A 67 -7.19 8.41 6.97
C LYS A 67 -7.69 8.76 8.38
N ARG A 68 -8.80 9.48 8.51
CA ARG A 68 -9.39 9.81 9.81
C ARG A 68 -9.78 8.56 10.61
N SER A 69 -10.37 7.58 9.95
CA SER A 69 -10.89 6.36 10.57
C SER A 69 -9.80 5.35 10.97
N PHE A 70 -8.68 5.33 10.22
CA PHE A 70 -7.67 4.28 10.32
C PHE A 70 -6.27 4.77 10.70
N SER A 71 -6.03 6.08 10.81
CA SER A 71 -4.72 6.60 11.27
C SER A 71 -4.35 6.06 12.64
N GLY A 72 -3.08 5.66 12.80
CA GLY A 72 -2.57 5.06 14.03
C GLY A 72 -3.01 3.61 14.28
N ARG A 73 -3.86 3.03 13.43
CA ARG A 73 -4.32 1.64 13.57
C ARG A 73 -3.49 0.72 12.68
N ARG A 74 -3.14 -0.46 13.20
CA ARG A 74 -2.58 -1.52 12.37
C ARG A 74 -3.72 -2.21 11.60
N PRO A 75 -3.54 -2.52 10.30
CA PRO A 75 -4.48 -3.36 9.57
C PRO A 75 -4.65 -4.70 10.29
N LYS A 76 -5.91 -5.13 10.44
CA LYS A 76 -6.21 -6.49 10.93
C LYS A 76 -6.37 -7.41 9.72
N PRO A 77 -5.78 -8.62 9.72
CA PRO A 77 -6.03 -9.60 8.68
C PRO A 77 -7.53 -9.89 8.59
N ALA A 78 -8.13 -9.69 7.41
CA ALA A 78 -9.56 -9.89 7.18
C ALA A 78 -9.90 -11.34 6.79
N ALA A 79 -8.90 -12.12 6.35
CA ALA A 79 -9.05 -13.49 5.93
C ALA A 79 -7.81 -14.31 6.31
N GLY A 80 -7.94 -15.64 6.25
CA GLY A 80 -6.79 -16.54 6.28
C GLY A 80 -5.83 -16.25 5.14
N PHE A 81 -4.55 -16.51 5.36
CA PHE A 81 -3.53 -16.38 4.33
C PHE A 81 -3.25 -17.75 3.70
N GLU A 82 -3.63 -17.91 2.43
CA GLU A 82 -3.16 -19.02 1.60
C GLU A 82 -2.32 -18.48 0.46
N ALA A 83 -1.06 -18.89 0.41
CA ALA A 83 -0.11 -18.43 -0.60
C ALA A 83 -0.50 -18.93 -2.00
N THR A 84 -0.74 -18.01 -2.93
CA THR A 84 -1.12 -18.33 -4.32
C THR A 84 -0.03 -18.00 -5.33
N ARG A 85 0.86 -17.04 -5.05
CA ARG A 85 1.97 -16.69 -5.95
C ARG A 85 3.13 -16.01 -5.24
N TRP A 86 4.31 -16.09 -5.84
CA TRP A 86 5.46 -15.29 -5.44
C TRP A 86 5.41 -13.90 -6.03
N TRP A 87 5.72 -12.89 -5.22
CA TRP A 87 6.02 -11.55 -5.70
C TRP A 87 7.51 -11.28 -5.57
N LEU A 88 8.10 -10.86 -6.69
CA LEU A 88 9.50 -10.50 -6.80
C LEU A 88 9.56 -8.97 -6.89
N PRO A 89 10.08 -8.27 -5.87
CA PRO A 89 10.30 -6.85 -5.98
C PRO A 89 11.29 -6.62 -7.12
N PHE A 90 10.86 -5.85 -8.11
CA PHE A 90 11.68 -5.41 -9.25
C PHE A 90 12.80 -4.45 -8.79
N GLY A 91 13.69 -4.90 -7.91
CA GLY A 91 14.80 -4.12 -7.36
C GLY A 91 14.47 -3.22 -6.17
N SER A 92 13.20 -3.11 -5.75
CA SER A 92 12.83 -2.30 -4.56
C SER A 92 12.87 -3.12 -3.27
N PRO A 93 13.66 -2.74 -2.25
CA PRO A 93 13.64 -3.40 -0.95
C PRO A 93 12.42 -3.03 -0.10
N ARG A 94 11.50 -2.21 -0.62
CA ARG A 94 10.35 -1.66 0.12
C ARG A 94 9.04 -2.06 -0.55
N VAL A 95 8.11 -2.54 0.27
CA VAL A 95 6.70 -2.66 -0.06
C VAL A 95 5.98 -1.49 0.61
N ASP A 96 5.24 -0.72 -0.18
CA ASP A 96 4.35 0.29 0.38
C ASP A 96 3.12 -0.42 0.98
N LEU A 97 2.83 -0.16 2.25
CA LEU A 97 1.70 -0.71 2.98
C LEU A 97 0.44 0.15 2.82
N SER A 98 0.48 1.18 1.97
CA SER A 98 -0.70 1.96 1.63
C SER A 98 -1.69 1.08 0.83
N GLY A 99 -2.55 0.36 1.54
CA GLY A 99 -3.59 -0.51 0.96
C GLY A 99 -4.72 0.25 0.27
N PHE A 100 -4.44 1.41 -0.31
CA PHE A 100 -5.41 2.29 -0.94
C PHE A 100 -5.04 2.51 -2.40
N TRP A 101 -5.90 2.03 -3.30
CA TRP A 101 -5.73 2.12 -4.74
C TRP A 101 -6.98 2.75 -5.32
N PHE A 102 -6.82 3.76 -6.18
CA PHE A 102 -7.93 4.31 -6.96
C PHE A 102 -8.26 3.33 -8.09
N ARG A 103 -9.55 3.20 -8.44
CA ARG A 103 -9.96 2.53 -9.68
C ARG A 103 -9.68 3.42 -10.88
#